data_AF-A0A6P0TJJ6-F1
#
_entry.id   AF-A0A6P0TJJ6-F1
#
_cell.length_a   1.000
_cell.length_b   1.000
_cell.length_c   1.000
_cell.angle_alpha   90.00
_cell.angle_beta   90.00
_cell.angle_gamma   90.00
#
_symmetry.space_group_name_H-M   'P 1'
#
loop_
_entity.id
_entity.type
_entity.pdbx_description
1 polymer ?
#
loop_
_entity_poly.entity_id
_entity_poly.type
_entity_poly.pdbx_seq_one_letter_code
_entity_poly.pdbx_strand_id
1 'polypeptide(L)'
;MAWFKNFSIKSKLTVMLLTASLGSILVVSYLSWNKARTILTEQIFNQLTSVRASKAYQVEFYFNSLINQIETLCENRMVVVAMSEFNREFDQLQQEEVPPTWDQAIASYYRDEFIPRLDENINGTPVFETYRPTELESRYLQYHYIANNPNPVGQKDELNRANDGSTYSLIHNRYHRLFQSLIQRFGYYDLFLIDAETGHIVYSVYKETDYATSLYTGPYRNSNLADVVRQVQDNPDVGAIQLVDFQFYRPSYNAPAAFIAGPIYDGSRLVGILAAQLPIDEINRV
;
A
#
# COMPACT_ATOMS: atom_id res chain seq x y z
N MET A 1 67.79 0.47 -43.18
CA MET A 1 67.28 1.54 -44.08
C MET A 1 67.92 1.46 -45.48
N ALA A 2 67.84 0.31 -46.17
CA ALA A 2 68.37 0.15 -47.54
C ALA A 2 67.30 0.30 -48.64
N TRP A 3 66.02 0.39 -48.24
CA TRP A 3 64.87 0.35 -49.15
C TRP A 3 64.62 1.67 -49.92
N PHE A 4 65.17 2.79 -49.46
CA PHE A 4 64.97 4.11 -50.05
C PHE A 4 66.01 4.52 -51.11
N LYS A 5 67.02 3.69 -51.39
CA LYS A 5 68.12 4.10 -52.30
C LYS A 5 67.71 4.17 -53.78
N ASN A 6 66.67 3.44 -54.21
CA ASN A 6 66.29 3.33 -55.64
C ASN A 6 65.03 4.12 -56.04
N PHE A 7 64.43 4.89 -55.13
CA PHE A 7 63.22 5.66 -55.42
C PHE A 7 63.53 7.03 -56.05
N SER A 8 62.77 7.43 -57.07
CA SER A 8 62.84 8.77 -57.66
C SER A 8 62.50 9.84 -56.61
N ILE A 9 63.09 11.03 -56.76
CA ILE A 9 62.93 12.15 -55.81
C ILE A 9 61.44 12.47 -55.55
N LYS A 10 60.59 12.38 -56.58
CA LYS A 10 59.14 12.59 -56.46
C LYS A 10 58.50 11.60 -55.47
N SER A 11 58.81 10.31 -55.59
CA SER A 11 58.24 9.29 -54.70
C SER A 11 58.68 9.45 -53.25
N LYS A 12 59.90 9.90 -52.98
CA LYS A 12 60.38 10.18 -51.61
C LYS A 12 59.58 11.33 -50.98
N LEU A 13 59.33 12.39 -51.75
CA LEU A 13 58.56 13.54 -51.30
C LEU A 13 57.10 13.16 -51.01
N THR A 14 56.47 12.37 -51.90
CA THR A 14 55.10 11.89 -51.71
C THR A 14 54.97 10.97 -50.49
N VAL A 15 55.94 10.06 -50.26
CA VAL A 15 55.95 9.19 -49.09
C VAL A 15 56.11 9.99 -47.80
N MET A 16 57.00 10.99 -47.77
CA MET A 16 57.16 11.87 -46.60
C MET A 16 55.85 12.60 -46.26
N LEU A 17 55.17 13.18 -47.25
CA LEU A 17 53.89 13.87 -47.05
C LEU A 17 52.80 12.92 -46.55
N LEU A 18 52.71 11.71 -47.13
CA LEU A 18 51.78 10.66 -46.68
C LEU A 18 52.02 10.26 -45.23
N THR A 19 53.27 10.01 -44.85
CA THR A 19 53.61 9.64 -43.47
C THR A 19 53.32 10.74 -42.47
N ALA A 20 53.56 12.01 -42.84
CA ALA A 20 53.21 13.15 -42.01
C ALA A 20 51.69 13.28 -41.83
N SER A 21 50.91 13.11 -42.90
CA SER A 21 49.44 13.14 -42.82
C SER A 21 48.84 11.96 -42.06
N LEU A 22 49.38 10.74 -42.22
CA LEU A 22 48.92 9.58 -41.45
C LEU A 22 49.25 9.74 -39.97
N GLY A 23 50.45 10.23 -39.65
CA GLY A 23 50.86 10.49 -38.28
C GLY A 23 49.95 11.49 -37.58
N SER A 24 49.58 12.59 -38.25
CA SER A 24 48.67 13.58 -37.68
C SER A 24 47.25 13.02 -37.49
N ILE A 25 46.73 12.25 -38.45
CA ILE A 25 45.42 11.58 -38.33
C ILE A 25 45.43 10.62 -37.12
N LEU A 26 46.46 9.78 -36.97
CA LEU A 26 46.55 8.84 -35.86
C LEU A 26 46.56 9.54 -34.50
N VAL A 27 47.31 10.64 -34.37
CA VAL A 27 47.35 11.43 -33.12
C VAL A 27 45.99 12.06 -32.84
N VAL A 28 45.35 12.67 -33.84
CA VAL A 28 44.02 13.28 -33.68
C VAL A 28 42.97 12.22 -33.35
N SER A 29 42.97 11.07 -34.03
CA SER A 29 42.06 9.96 -33.77
C SER A 29 42.22 9.43 -32.35
N TYR A 30 43.46 9.27 -31.86
CA TYR A 30 43.73 8.81 -30.50
C TYR A 30 43.23 9.82 -29.44
N LEU A 31 43.53 11.11 -29.62
CA LEU A 31 43.06 12.16 -28.72
C LEU A 31 41.53 12.29 -28.72
N SER A 32 40.92 12.23 -29.91
CA SER A 32 39.46 12.28 -30.09
C SER A 32 38.77 11.08 -29.47
N TRP A 33 39.32 9.87 -29.61
CA TRP A 33 38.76 8.66 -29.01
C TRP A 33 38.73 8.76 -27.48
N ASN A 34 39.84 9.19 -26.88
CA ASN A 34 39.92 9.36 -25.43
C ASN A 34 38.96 10.45 -24.93
N LYS A 35 38.90 11.60 -25.62
CA LYS A 35 37.95 12.68 -25.28
C LYS A 35 36.50 12.26 -25.44
N ALA A 36 36.15 11.60 -26.55
CA ALA A 36 34.80 11.14 -26.83
C ALA A 36 34.33 10.13 -25.77
N ARG A 37 35.20 9.19 -25.37
CA ARG A 37 34.90 8.26 -24.29
C ARG A 37 34.62 8.98 -22.98
N THR A 38 35.45 9.95 -22.59
CA THR A 38 35.24 10.72 -21.34
C THR A 38 33.94 11.52 -21.39
N ILE A 39 33.67 12.25 -22.47
CA ILE A 39 32.47 13.08 -22.62
C ILE A 39 31.21 12.22 -22.60
N LEU A 40 31.18 11.11 -23.35
CA LEU A 40 30.02 10.21 -23.36
C LEU A 40 29.79 9.57 -21.99
N THR A 41 30.88 9.18 -21.31
CA THR A 41 30.80 8.61 -19.96
C THR A 41 30.25 9.64 -18.97
N GLU A 42 30.77 10.87 -18.99
CA GLU A 42 30.30 11.98 -18.15
C GLU A 42 28.84 12.33 -18.43
N GLN A 43 28.43 12.38 -19.70
CA GLN A 43 27.03 12.61 -20.09
C GLN A 43 26.11 11.52 -19.55
N ILE A 44 26.49 10.24 -19.67
CA ILE A 44 25.73 9.12 -19.12
C ILE A 44 25.63 9.21 -17.59
N PHE A 45 26.73 9.51 -16.89
CA PHE A 45 26.72 9.69 -15.43
C PHE A 45 25.85 10.86 -14.99
N ASN A 46 25.92 11.99 -15.69
CA ASN A 46 25.07 13.14 -15.41
C ASN A 46 23.59 12.82 -15.66
N GLN A 47 23.28 12.08 -16.72
CA GLN A 47 21.93 11.61 -17.00
C GLN A 47 21.41 10.66 -15.91
N LEU A 48 22.20 9.67 -15.50
CA LEU A 48 21.83 8.76 -14.40
C LEU A 48 21.63 9.50 -13.09
N THR A 49 22.47 10.51 -12.81
CA THR A 49 22.34 11.35 -11.61
C THR A 49 21.03 12.16 -11.65
N SER A 50 20.71 12.77 -12.79
CA SER A 50 19.45 13.50 -12.97
C SER A 50 18.23 12.58 -12.86
N VAL A 51 18.27 11.38 -13.46
CA VAL A 51 17.20 10.38 -13.35
C VAL A 51 17.02 9.94 -11.89
N ARG A 52 18.11 9.61 -11.19
CA ARG A 52 18.06 9.24 -9.77
C ARG A 52 17.48 10.36 -8.91
N ALA A 53 17.91 11.61 -9.11
CA ALA A 53 17.41 12.75 -8.37
C ALA A 53 15.91 12.99 -8.65
N SER A 54 15.50 12.91 -9.90
CA SER A 54 14.09 13.03 -10.29
C SER A 54 13.23 11.92 -9.68
N LYS A 55 13.73 10.68 -9.65
CA LYS A 55 13.03 9.55 -9.05
C LYS A 55 12.90 9.68 -7.54
N ALA A 56 13.96 10.08 -6.85
CA ALA A 56 13.90 10.39 -5.42
C ALA A 56 12.84 11.46 -5.11
N TYR A 57 12.84 12.56 -5.88
CA TYR A 57 11.84 13.61 -5.74
C TYR A 57 10.41 13.11 -6.00
N GLN A 58 10.19 12.28 -7.02
CA GLN A 58 8.87 11.71 -7.31
C GLN A 58 8.34 10.84 -6.16
N VAL A 59 9.21 10.02 -5.55
CA VAL A 59 8.85 9.19 -4.39
C VAL A 59 8.51 10.06 -3.18
N GLU A 60 9.33 11.06 -2.85
CA GLU A 60 9.06 11.99 -1.77
C GLU A 60 7.75 12.75 -1.98
N PHE A 61 7.53 13.25 -3.20
CA PHE A 61 6.29 13.94 -3.58
C PHE A 61 5.07 13.04 -3.43
N TYR A 62 5.16 11.78 -3.87
CA TYR A 62 4.09 10.81 -3.74
C TYR A 62 3.71 10.58 -2.27
N PHE A 63 4.67 10.28 -1.40
CA PHE A 63 4.39 10.07 0.03
C PHE A 63 3.87 11.33 0.72
N ASN A 64 4.41 12.51 0.41
CA ASN A 64 3.88 13.77 0.91
C ASN A 64 2.42 13.99 0.45
N SER A 65 2.08 13.59 -0.77
CA SER A 65 0.69 13.65 -1.24
C SER A 65 -0.21 12.67 -0.48
N LEU A 66 0.26 11.47 -0.15
CA LEU A 66 -0.51 10.51 0.65
C LEU A 66 -0.76 11.03 2.06
N ILE A 67 0.25 11.62 2.70
CA ILE A 67 0.15 12.24 4.01
C ILE A 67 -0.92 13.34 4.00
N ASN A 68 -0.83 14.28 3.06
CA ASN A 68 -1.80 15.37 2.94
C ASN A 68 -3.23 14.86 2.68
N GLN A 69 -3.38 13.77 1.92
CA GLN A 69 -4.69 13.15 1.68
C GLN A 69 -5.28 12.54 2.95
N ILE A 70 -4.51 11.75 3.70
CA ILE A 70 -4.97 11.14 4.95
C ILE A 70 -5.27 12.20 6.00
N GLU A 71 -4.41 13.21 6.16
CA GLU A 71 -4.65 14.34 7.05
C GLU A 71 -5.96 15.05 6.72
N THR A 72 -6.19 15.37 5.44
CA THR A 72 -7.44 16.00 4.98
C THR A 72 -8.66 15.11 5.26
N LEU A 73 -8.54 13.79 5.12
CA LEU A 73 -9.62 12.85 5.40
C LEU A 73 -9.90 12.71 6.90
N CYS A 74 -8.87 12.70 7.75
CA CYS A 74 -9.03 12.68 9.20
C CYS A 74 -9.79 13.90 9.73
N GLU A 75 -9.57 15.08 9.13
CA GLU A 75 -10.29 16.32 9.49
C GLU A 75 -11.66 16.45 8.80
N ASN A 76 -11.96 15.58 7.84
CA ASN A 76 -13.17 15.69 7.06
C ASN A 76 -14.41 15.41 7.92
N ARG A 77 -15.37 16.35 7.95
CA ARG A 77 -16.58 16.21 8.78
C ARG A 77 -17.40 14.95 8.47
N MET A 78 -17.39 14.45 7.23
CA MET A 78 -18.07 13.20 6.88
C MET A 78 -17.40 12.00 7.55
N VAL A 79 -16.06 11.95 7.52
CA VAL A 79 -15.27 10.88 8.17
C VAL A 79 -15.44 10.93 9.67
N VAL A 80 -15.36 12.11 10.29
CA VAL A 80 -15.56 12.29 11.74
C VAL A 80 -16.96 11.82 12.16
N VAL A 81 -18.01 12.21 11.44
CA VAL A 81 -19.38 11.78 11.76
C VAL A 81 -19.56 10.28 11.52
N ALA A 82 -19.02 9.74 10.43
CA ALA A 82 -19.07 8.31 10.15
C ALA A 82 -18.37 7.49 11.24
N MET A 83 -17.18 7.91 11.68
CA MET A 83 -16.44 7.28 12.77
C MET A 83 -17.28 7.20 14.06
N SER A 84 -17.86 8.33 14.47
CA SER A 84 -18.71 8.39 15.67
C SER A 84 -20.00 7.56 15.53
N GLU A 85 -20.65 7.55 14.36
CA GLU A 85 -21.82 6.70 14.12
C GLU A 85 -21.44 5.21 14.11
N PHE A 86 -20.35 4.83 13.46
CA PHE A 86 -19.89 3.43 13.43
C PHE A 86 -19.52 2.91 14.81
N ASN A 87 -18.79 3.68 15.64
CA ASN A 87 -18.50 3.26 17.01
C ASN A 87 -19.77 2.96 17.80
N ARG A 88 -20.72 3.91 17.78
CA ARG A 88 -21.98 3.77 18.51
C ARG A 88 -22.82 2.58 18.04
N GLU A 89 -22.92 2.37 16.72
CA GLU A 89 -23.71 1.26 16.19
C GLU A 89 -22.99 -0.09 16.33
N PHE A 90 -21.65 -0.10 16.32
CA PHE A 90 -20.85 -1.30 16.55
C PHE A 90 -21.04 -1.79 18.00
N ASP A 91 -21.00 -0.88 18.98
CA ASP A 91 -21.26 -1.20 20.39
C ASP A 91 -22.68 -1.76 20.61
N GLN A 92 -23.67 -1.25 19.88
CA GLN A 92 -25.05 -1.73 19.99
C GLN A 92 -25.20 -3.20 19.55
N LEU A 93 -24.32 -3.70 18.67
CA LEU A 93 -24.36 -5.10 18.23
C LEU A 93 -24.09 -6.08 19.36
N GLN A 94 -23.49 -5.67 20.47
CA GLN A 94 -23.31 -6.52 21.65
C GLN A 94 -24.63 -7.01 22.27
N GLN A 95 -25.74 -6.35 21.93
CA GLN A 95 -27.09 -6.71 22.37
C GLN A 95 -27.80 -7.70 21.41
N GLU A 96 -27.21 -7.94 20.24
CA GLU A 96 -27.73 -8.88 19.25
C GLU A 96 -27.41 -10.33 19.61
N GLU A 97 -28.11 -11.28 18.98
CA GLU A 97 -27.83 -12.70 19.12
C GLU A 97 -27.08 -13.22 17.89
N VAL A 98 -26.08 -14.08 18.11
CA VAL A 98 -25.37 -14.80 17.05
C VAL A 98 -25.75 -16.28 17.12
N PRO A 99 -26.64 -16.77 16.23
CA PRO A 99 -26.99 -18.18 16.17
C PRO A 99 -25.78 -19.08 15.88
N PRO A 100 -25.74 -20.32 16.40
CA PRO A 100 -24.67 -21.28 16.10
C PRO A 100 -24.50 -21.59 14.60
N THR A 101 -25.54 -21.39 13.80
CA THR A 101 -25.49 -21.55 12.33
C THR A 101 -24.62 -20.48 11.67
N TRP A 102 -24.53 -19.28 12.24
CA TRP A 102 -23.66 -18.22 11.74
C TRP A 102 -22.20 -18.54 12.02
N ASP A 103 -21.89 -19.05 13.22
CA ASP A 103 -20.55 -19.55 13.56
C ASP A 103 -20.10 -20.66 12.61
N GLN A 104 -21.00 -21.56 12.23
CA GLN A 104 -20.72 -22.60 11.23
C GLN A 104 -20.43 -21.99 9.85
N ALA A 105 -21.22 -21.01 9.40
CA ALA A 105 -21.00 -20.33 8.13
C ALA A 105 -19.66 -19.58 8.09
N ILE A 106 -19.29 -18.90 9.18
CA ILE A 106 -17.98 -18.25 9.33
C ILE A 106 -16.87 -19.32 9.25
N ALA A 107 -16.98 -20.40 10.02
CA ALA A 107 -15.98 -21.47 10.00
C ALA A 107 -15.83 -22.10 8.61
N SER A 108 -16.93 -22.30 7.87
CA SER A 108 -16.91 -22.74 6.47
C SER A 108 -16.18 -21.74 5.57
N TYR A 109 -16.51 -20.44 5.65
CA TYR A 109 -15.78 -19.42 4.88
C TYR A 109 -14.28 -19.48 5.15
N TYR A 110 -13.87 -19.58 6.42
CA TYR A 110 -12.46 -19.64 6.74
C TYR A 110 -11.78 -20.90 6.19
N ARG A 111 -12.43 -22.06 6.25
CA ARG A 111 -11.85 -23.34 5.79
C ARG A 111 -11.83 -23.48 4.27
N ASP A 112 -12.88 -23.00 3.63
CA ASP A 112 -13.13 -23.26 2.21
C ASP A 112 -12.57 -22.12 1.34
N GLU A 113 -12.55 -20.88 1.85
CA GLU A 113 -12.12 -19.71 1.09
C GLU A 113 -10.81 -19.10 1.62
N PHE A 114 -10.72 -18.79 2.93
CA PHE A 114 -9.59 -18.01 3.44
C PHE A 114 -8.30 -18.83 3.59
N ILE A 115 -8.35 -19.94 4.32
CA ILE A 115 -7.20 -20.78 4.67
C ILE A 115 -6.50 -21.32 3.41
N PRO A 116 -7.19 -21.86 2.38
CA PRO A 116 -6.51 -22.36 1.20
C PRO A 116 -5.71 -21.29 0.47
N ARG A 117 -6.27 -20.08 0.30
CA ARG A 117 -5.57 -18.95 -0.33
C ARG A 117 -4.41 -18.41 0.51
N LEU A 118 -4.56 -18.46 1.84
CA LEU A 118 -3.49 -18.07 2.76
C LEU A 118 -2.32 -19.08 2.72
N ASP A 119 -2.63 -20.38 2.70
CA ASP A 119 -1.66 -21.48 2.68
C ASP A 119 -0.72 -21.42 1.46
N GLU A 120 -1.20 -20.92 0.32
CA GLU A 120 -0.38 -20.68 -0.88
C GLU A 120 0.80 -19.73 -0.65
N ASN A 121 0.68 -18.82 0.32
CA ASN A 121 1.62 -17.72 0.53
C ASN A 121 2.34 -17.75 1.89
N ILE A 122 2.18 -18.80 2.70
CA ILE A 122 2.83 -18.92 4.01
C ILE A 122 3.63 -20.21 4.16
N ASN A 123 4.64 -20.18 5.03
CA ASN A 123 5.32 -21.37 5.49
C ASN A 123 4.60 -21.93 6.74
N GLY A 124 4.04 -23.12 6.62
CA GLY A 124 3.30 -23.82 7.69
C GLY A 124 1.80 -23.90 7.40
N THR A 125 1.05 -24.64 8.22
CA THR A 125 -0.38 -24.88 7.98
C THR A 125 -1.23 -23.90 8.78
N PRO A 126 -1.93 -22.94 8.13
CA PRO A 126 -2.84 -22.05 8.83
C PRO A 126 -4.04 -22.83 9.34
N VAL A 127 -4.41 -22.63 10.60
CA VAL A 127 -5.58 -23.26 11.23
C VAL A 127 -6.60 -22.22 11.65
N PHE A 128 -7.89 -22.56 11.49
CA PHE A 128 -9.01 -21.65 11.78
C PHE A 128 -8.95 -21.05 13.19
N GLU A 129 -8.60 -21.85 14.20
CA GLU A 129 -8.58 -21.40 15.60
C GLU A 129 -7.61 -20.23 15.85
N THR A 130 -6.60 -20.01 14.99
CA THR A 130 -5.70 -18.84 15.11
C THR A 130 -6.35 -17.54 14.63
N TYR A 131 -7.30 -17.62 13.70
CA TYR A 131 -7.91 -16.46 13.04
C TYR A 131 -9.38 -16.25 13.39
N ARG A 132 -9.93 -17.17 14.19
CA ARG A 132 -11.34 -17.20 14.55
C ARG A 132 -11.76 -15.91 15.28
N PRO A 133 -12.83 -15.23 14.83
CA PRO A 133 -13.41 -14.13 15.61
C PRO A 133 -14.02 -14.68 16.91
N THR A 134 -13.69 -14.07 18.04
CA THR A 134 -14.17 -14.47 19.37
C THR A 134 -15.29 -13.59 19.92
N GLU A 135 -15.26 -12.30 19.58
CA GLU A 135 -16.21 -11.30 20.08
C GLU A 135 -17.56 -11.40 19.34
N LEU A 136 -18.64 -10.92 19.94
CA LEU A 136 -20.00 -11.11 19.41
C LEU A 136 -20.21 -10.26 18.16
N GLU A 137 -19.89 -8.97 18.26
CA GLU A 137 -19.85 -7.97 17.21
C GLU A 137 -19.01 -8.42 16.00
N SER A 138 -17.83 -9.00 16.25
CA SER A 138 -16.96 -9.54 15.19
C SER A 138 -17.67 -10.65 14.43
N ARG A 139 -18.28 -11.60 15.15
CA ARG A 139 -19.00 -12.70 14.52
C ARG A 139 -20.25 -12.23 13.79
N TYR A 140 -21.00 -11.30 14.37
CA TYR A 140 -22.18 -10.71 13.75
C TYR A 140 -21.82 -10.07 12.39
N LEU A 141 -20.83 -9.18 12.38
CA LEU A 141 -20.44 -8.46 11.17
C LEU A 141 -19.71 -9.33 10.16
N GLN A 142 -18.84 -10.24 10.59
CA GLN A 142 -18.20 -11.18 9.66
C GLN A 142 -19.20 -12.15 9.05
N TYR A 143 -20.23 -12.59 9.79
CA TYR A 143 -21.32 -13.34 9.18
C TYR A 143 -21.99 -12.54 8.06
N HIS A 144 -22.48 -11.33 8.36
CA HIS A 144 -23.28 -10.56 7.40
C HIS A 144 -22.48 -10.02 6.20
N TYR A 145 -21.24 -9.57 6.41
CA TYR A 145 -20.45 -8.88 5.38
C TYR A 145 -19.37 -9.76 4.73
N ILE A 146 -19.06 -10.94 5.28
CA ILE A 146 -18.07 -11.85 4.70
C ILE A 146 -18.71 -13.18 4.32
N ALA A 147 -19.17 -13.96 5.30
CA ALA A 147 -19.60 -15.35 5.10
C ALA A 147 -20.95 -15.45 4.35
N ASN A 148 -21.92 -14.61 4.67
CA ASN A 148 -23.24 -14.54 4.05
C ASN A 148 -23.34 -13.45 2.97
N ASN A 149 -22.20 -12.87 2.57
CA ASN A 149 -22.15 -11.89 1.50
C ASN A 149 -22.22 -12.61 0.14
N PRO A 150 -23.21 -12.28 -0.72
CA PRO A 150 -23.44 -12.98 -1.97
C PRO A 150 -22.33 -12.76 -3.01
N ASN A 151 -21.50 -11.73 -2.83
CA ASN A 151 -20.43 -11.42 -3.75
C ASN A 151 -19.21 -12.33 -3.50
N PRO A 152 -18.44 -12.68 -4.54
CA PRO A 152 -17.29 -13.55 -4.41
C PRO A 152 -16.16 -12.92 -3.57
N VAL A 153 -15.20 -13.74 -3.18
CA VAL A 153 -13.95 -13.26 -2.56
C VAL A 153 -13.30 -12.19 -3.46
N GLY A 154 -12.92 -11.06 -2.85
CA GLY A 154 -12.35 -9.91 -3.55
C GLY A 154 -13.37 -8.94 -4.15
N GLN A 155 -14.67 -9.16 -3.94
CA GLN A 155 -15.77 -8.25 -4.32
C GLN A 155 -16.75 -8.05 -3.16
N LYS A 156 -16.30 -8.28 -1.92
CA LYS A 156 -17.18 -8.22 -0.73
C LYS A 156 -17.67 -6.79 -0.48
N ASP A 157 -16.93 -5.80 -0.93
CA ASP A 157 -17.33 -4.40 -0.95
C ASP A 157 -18.56 -4.14 -1.85
N GLU A 158 -18.94 -5.00 -2.79
CA GLU A 158 -20.16 -4.74 -3.57
C GLU A 158 -21.46 -4.78 -2.72
N LEU A 159 -21.38 -5.30 -1.48
CA LEU A 159 -22.50 -5.32 -0.54
C LEU A 159 -22.68 -3.98 0.18
N ASN A 160 -23.59 -3.15 -0.35
CA ASN A 160 -23.93 -1.86 0.28
C ASN A 160 -24.63 -1.98 1.65
N ARG A 161 -25.47 -3.00 1.84
CA ARG A 161 -26.30 -3.17 3.04
C ARG A 161 -26.61 -4.63 3.29
N ALA A 162 -26.33 -5.14 4.48
CA ALA A 162 -26.86 -6.43 4.92
C ALA A 162 -28.36 -6.31 5.26
N ASN A 163 -29.11 -7.39 5.03
CA ASN A 163 -30.54 -7.47 5.37
C ASN A 163 -30.74 -8.04 6.78
N ASP A 164 -30.05 -7.46 7.75
CA ASP A 164 -30.02 -7.87 9.15
C ASP A 164 -30.98 -7.05 10.04
N GLY A 165 -31.44 -5.90 9.54
CA GLY A 165 -32.30 -4.98 10.29
C GLY A 165 -31.53 -4.05 11.24
N SER A 166 -30.20 -4.17 11.32
CA SER A 166 -29.38 -3.39 12.25
C SER A 166 -29.26 -1.93 11.80
N THR A 167 -29.14 -1.04 12.77
CA THR A 167 -28.80 0.37 12.51
C THR A 167 -27.39 0.47 11.92
N TYR A 168 -26.46 -0.41 12.32
CA TYR A 168 -25.14 -0.54 11.71
C TYR A 168 -25.24 -0.66 10.18
N SER A 169 -26.08 -1.56 9.67
CA SER A 169 -26.26 -1.76 8.23
C SER A 169 -26.93 -0.59 7.52
N LEU A 170 -27.71 0.24 8.22
CA LEU A 170 -28.23 1.52 7.69
C LEU A 170 -27.12 2.57 7.56
N ILE A 171 -26.25 2.67 8.57
CA ILE A 171 -25.07 3.56 8.57
C ILE A 171 -24.07 3.11 7.49
N HIS A 172 -23.79 1.81 7.39
CA HIS A 172 -22.99 1.23 6.32
C HIS A 172 -23.50 1.65 4.95
N ASN A 173 -24.79 1.45 4.67
CA ASN A 173 -25.41 1.82 3.38
C ASN A 173 -25.29 3.32 3.06
N ARG A 174 -25.28 4.18 4.07
CA ARG A 174 -25.15 5.64 3.90
C ARG A 174 -23.77 6.03 3.40
N TYR A 175 -22.71 5.45 3.97
CA TYR A 175 -21.33 5.88 3.73
C TYR A 175 -20.56 5.00 2.74
N HIS A 176 -20.94 3.74 2.59
CA HIS A 176 -20.12 2.74 1.92
C HIS A 176 -19.74 3.13 0.48
N ARG A 177 -20.70 3.58 -0.33
CA ARG A 177 -20.43 4.04 -1.71
C ARG A 177 -19.48 5.23 -1.80
N LEU A 178 -19.49 6.11 -0.79
CA LEU A 178 -18.57 7.23 -0.73
C LEU A 178 -17.16 6.74 -0.42
N PHE A 179 -17.00 5.84 0.55
CA PHE A 179 -15.69 5.25 0.86
C PHE A 179 -15.15 4.38 -0.28
N GLN A 180 -15.98 3.60 -0.97
CA GLN A 180 -15.60 2.93 -2.21
C GLN A 180 -15.09 3.92 -3.25
N SER A 181 -15.82 5.02 -3.50
CA SER A 181 -15.36 6.04 -4.45
C SER A 181 -14.07 6.71 -3.98
N LEU A 182 -13.82 6.85 -2.68
CA LEU A 182 -12.60 7.42 -2.14
C LEU A 182 -11.40 6.51 -2.43
N ILE A 183 -11.49 5.22 -2.09
CA ILE A 183 -10.38 4.29 -2.33
C ILE A 183 -10.10 4.13 -3.83
N GLN A 184 -11.14 4.11 -4.67
CA GLN A 184 -10.99 4.02 -6.13
C GLN A 184 -10.32 5.26 -6.73
N ARG A 185 -10.63 6.46 -6.22
CA ARG A 185 -10.10 7.72 -6.76
C ARG A 185 -8.69 8.01 -6.28
N PHE A 186 -8.38 7.66 -5.04
CA PHE A 186 -7.05 7.86 -4.46
C PHE A 186 -6.12 6.67 -4.66
N GLY A 187 -6.64 5.55 -5.18
CA GLY A 187 -5.86 4.35 -5.47
C GLY A 187 -5.52 3.55 -4.22
N TYR A 188 -6.24 3.71 -3.11
CA TYR A 188 -6.07 2.85 -1.93
C TYR A 188 -6.63 1.46 -2.21
N TYR A 189 -6.00 0.43 -1.64
CA TYR A 189 -6.54 -0.93 -1.68
C TYR A 189 -7.74 -1.08 -0.74
N ASP A 190 -7.60 -0.58 0.49
CA ASP A 190 -8.67 -0.56 1.49
C ASP A 190 -8.54 0.69 2.39
N LEU A 191 -9.62 1.04 3.07
CA LEU A 191 -9.72 2.12 4.05
C LEU A 191 -10.44 1.59 5.29
N PHE A 192 -9.84 1.88 6.45
CA PHE A 192 -10.28 1.39 7.74
C PHE A 192 -10.66 2.57 8.65
N LEU A 193 -11.77 2.41 9.37
CA LEU A 193 -12.10 3.22 10.53
C LEU A 193 -11.92 2.34 11.76
N ILE A 194 -11.06 2.78 12.67
CA ILE A 194 -10.65 2.01 13.84
C ILE A 194 -11.03 2.78 15.09
N ASP A 195 -11.73 2.13 16.00
CA ASP A 195 -12.09 2.73 17.28
C ASP A 195 -10.84 2.96 18.13
N ALA A 196 -10.66 4.18 18.65
CA ALA A 196 -9.44 4.56 19.35
C ALA A 196 -9.28 3.85 20.70
N GLU A 197 -10.40 3.55 21.37
CA GLU A 197 -10.41 3.02 22.74
C GLU A 197 -10.20 1.49 22.74
N THR A 198 -10.86 0.78 21.82
CA THR A 198 -10.92 -0.68 21.77
C THR A 198 -10.03 -1.31 20.68
N GLY A 199 -9.62 -0.51 19.69
CA GLY A 199 -8.83 -0.97 18.55
C GLY A 199 -9.62 -1.79 17.54
N HIS A 200 -10.96 -1.81 17.65
CA HIS A 200 -11.81 -2.51 16.70
C HIS A 200 -11.80 -1.81 15.34
N ILE A 201 -11.67 -2.61 14.28
CA ILE A 201 -11.96 -2.15 12.92
C ILE A 201 -13.49 -2.09 12.78
N VAL A 202 -14.07 -0.96 13.17
CA VAL A 202 -15.53 -0.75 13.12
C VAL A 202 -16.03 -0.60 11.69
N TYR A 203 -15.15 -0.31 10.73
CA TYR A 203 -15.44 -0.28 9.30
C TYR A 203 -14.19 -0.57 8.47
N SER A 204 -14.32 -1.37 7.40
CA SER A 204 -13.37 -1.43 6.28
C SER A 204 -14.12 -1.38 4.95
N VAL A 205 -13.52 -1.02 3.82
CA VAL A 205 -14.22 -1.05 2.52
C VAL A 205 -14.24 -2.47 1.96
N TYR A 206 -13.07 -3.11 1.88
CA TYR A 206 -12.89 -4.36 1.13
C TYR A 206 -13.40 -5.62 1.87
N LYS A 207 -13.56 -5.52 3.20
CA LYS A 207 -14.12 -6.57 4.08
C LYS A 207 -13.32 -7.88 4.01
N GLU A 208 -12.10 -7.85 4.53
CA GLU A 208 -11.27 -9.04 4.74
C GLU A 208 -11.42 -9.58 6.17
N THR A 209 -10.67 -10.62 6.53
CA THR A 209 -10.84 -11.35 7.80
C THR A 209 -10.46 -10.57 9.05
N ASP A 210 -9.82 -9.41 8.90
CA ASP A 210 -9.52 -8.43 9.95
C ASP A 210 -10.74 -7.58 10.33
N TYR A 211 -11.69 -7.41 9.42
CA TYR A 211 -12.89 -6.63 9.63
C TYR A 211 -13.62 -7.05 10.92
N ALA A 212 -14.04 -6.04 11.69
CA ALA A 212 -14.69 -6.16 12.99
C ALA A 212 -13.85 -6.83 14.09
N THR A 213 -12.55 -7.10 13.88
CA THR A 213 -11.65 -7.60 14.95
C THR A 213 -10.88 -6.46 15.61
N SER A 214 -10.43 -6.67 16.85
CA SER A 214 -9.55 -5.72 17.55
C SER A 214 -8.09 -5.88 17.14
N LEU A 215 -7.43 -4.77 16.83
CA LEU A 215 -6.00 -4.66 16.61
C LEU A 215 -5.19 -4.63 17.92
N TYR A 216 -5.85 -4.55 19.08
CA TYR A 216 -5.19 -4.58 20.39
C TYR A 216 -5.17 -5.99 20.98
N THR A 217 -6.30 -6.70 20.92
CA THR A 217 -6.50 -7.99 21.57
C THR A 217 -6.71 -9.15 20.60
N GLY A 218 -7.11 -8.86 19.36
CA GLY A 218 -7.56 -9.85 18.39
C GLY A 218 -6.45 -10.62 17.67
N PRO A 219 -6.85 -11.43 16.66
CA PRO A 219 -5.93 -12.32 15.93
C PRO A 219 -4.85 -11.57 15.13
N TYR A 220 -5.11 -10.32 14.73
CA TYR A 220 -4.20 -9.52 13.89
C TYR A 220 -3.44 -8.43 14.66
N ARG A 221 -3.39 -8.50 16.00
CA ARG A 221 -2.69 -7.50 16.85
C ARG A 221 -1.18 -7.35 16.61
N ASN A 222 -0.57 -8.33 15.93
CA ASN A 222 0.84 -8.34 15.54
C ASN A 222 1.05 -8.06 14.04
N SER A 223 0.05 -7.49 13.36
CA SER A 223 0.16 -7.05 11.97
C SER A 223 0.76 -5.64 11.90
N ASN A 224 1.26 -5.27 10.72
CA ASN A 224 1.69 -3.91 10.47
C ASN A 224 0.54 -2.88 10.49
N LEU A 225 -0.72 -3.28 10.20
CA LEU A 225 -1.88 -2.42 10.46
C LEU A 225 -1.99 -2.11 11.98
N ALA A 226 -1.80 -3.10 12.85
CA ALA A 226 -1.76 -2.86 14.29
C ALA A 226 -0.55 -1.98 14.70
N ASP A 227 0.59 -2.13 14.04
CA ASP A 227 1.77 -1.29 14.28
C ASP A 227 1.52 0.18 13.96
N VAL A 228 0.94 0.51 12.81
CA VAL A 228 0.67 1.92 12.45
C VAL A 228 -0.36 2.54 13.38
N VAL A 229 -1.36 1.77 13.80
CA VAL A 229 -2.37 2.21 14.78
C VAL A 229 -1.72 2.52 16.12
N ARG A 230 -0.83 1.65 16.62
CA ARG A 230 -0.06 1.93 17.84
C ARG A 230 0.77 3.20 17.72
N GLN A 231 1.44 3.43 16.59
CA GLN A 231 2.22 4.65 16.37
C GLN A 231 1.35 5.92 16.42
N VAL A 232 0.13 5.86 15.88
CA VAL A 232 -0.83 6.99 15.96
C VAL A 232 -1.29 7.20 17.41
N GLN A 233 -1.52 6.13 18.17
CA GLN A 233 -1.89 6.26 19.58
C GLN A 233 -0.77 6.84 20.44
N ASP A 234 0.49 6.45 20.16
CA ASP A 234 1.68 6.94 20.85
C ASP A 234 1.98 8.42 20.49
N ASN A 235 1.51 8.88 19.33
CA ASN A 235 1.62 10.26 18.88
C ASN A 235 0.28 10.76 18.30
N PRO A 236 -0.70 11.09 19.17
CA PRO A 236 -2.05 11.40 18.75
C PRO A 236 -2.22 12.86 18.31
N ASP A 237 -1.14 13.62 18.10
CA ASP A 237 -1.24 15.03 17.73
C ASP A 237 -2.08 15.22 16.45
N VAL A 238 -2.88 16.28 16.40
CA VAL A 238 -3.68 16.61 15.21
C VAL A 238 -2.75 16.80 14.01
N GLY A 239 -3.02 16.10 12.91
CA GLY A 239 -2.18 16.10 11.71
C GLY A 239 -0.97 15.15 11.78
N ALA A 240 -0.73 14.44 12.89
CA ALA A 240 0.35 13.47 12.99
C ALA A 240 0.00 12.19 12.19
N ILE A 241 0.47 12.13 10.94
CA ILE A 241 0.29 10.96 10.08
C ILE A 241 1.47 10.00 10.25
N GLN A 242 1.15 8.73 10.48
CA GLN A 242 2.11 7.64 10.63
C GLN A 242 2.09 6.76 9.39
N LEU A 243 3.25 6.21 9.03
CA LEU A 243 3.40 5.30 7.90
C LEU A 243 4.25 4.10 8.31
N VAL A 244 3.81 2.91 7.95
CA VAL A 244 4.59 1.68 8.07
C VAL A 244 4.82 1.06 6.71
N ASP A 245 6.04 0.56 6.52
CA ASP A 245 6.47 -0.07 5.28
C ASP A 245 5.80 -1.44 5.05
N PHE A 246 6.05 -2.01 3.88
CA PHE A 246 5.50 -3.27 3.43
C PHE A 246 5.88 -4.42 4.37
N GLN A 247 4.86 -5.12 4.84
CA GLN A 247 4.98 -6.42 5.48
C GLN A 247 3.91 -7.37 4.95
N PHE A 248 4.13 -8.67 5.10
CA PHE A 248 3.14 -9.66 4.73
C PHE A 248 1.90 -9.54 5.62
N TYR A 249 0.75 -9.31 5.00
CA TYR A 249 -0.50 -9.04 5.70
C TYR A 249 -1.48 -10.19 5.50
N ARG A 250 -1.65 -11.00 6.55
CA ARG A 250 -2.42 -12.24 6.51
C ARG A 250 -3.89 -12.08 6.08
N PRO A 251 -4.62 -11.02 6.49
CA PRO A 251 -5.99 -10.80 6.02
C PRO A 251 -6.10 -10.71 4.50
N SER A 252 -5.11 -10.08 3.83
CA SER A 252 -4.99 -10.05 2.37
C SER A 252 -4.21 -11.26 1.83
N TYR A 253 -4.46 -12.45 2.38
CA TYR A 253 -3.83 -13.72 1.96
C TYR A 253 -2.29 -13.71 2.00
N ASN A 254 -1.72 -12.96 2.95
CA ASN A 254 -0.28 -12.78 3.12
C ASN A 254 0.39 -11.99 1.98
N ALA A 255 -0.35 -11.20 1.20
CA ALA A 255 0.21 -10.25 0.26
C ALA A 255 0.98 -9.13 1.00
N PRO A 256 2.02 -8.53 0.39
CA PRO A 256 2.67 -7.35 0.94
C PRO A 256 1.70 -6.17 1.05
N ALA A 257 1.57 -5.58 2.23
CA ALA A 257 0.76 -4.39 2.44
C ALA A 257 1.58 -3.35 3.22
N ALA A 258 1.43 -2.08 2.87
CA ALA A 258 1.92 -0.94 3.64
C ALA A 258 0.70 -0.10 4.08
N PHE A 259 0.82 0.59 5.21
CA PHE A 259 -0.28 1.35 5.78
C PHE A 259 0.13 2.76 6.13
N ILE A 260 -0.81 3.68 5.94
CA ILE A 260 -0.73 5.07 6.38
C ILE A 260 -1.95 5.36 7.25
N ALA A 261 -1.76 6.04 8.39
CA ALA A 261 -2.84 6.29 9.33
C ALA A 261 -2.71 7.63 10.04
N GLY A 262 -3.84 8.17 10.50
CA GLY A 262 -3.89 9.39 11.29
C GLY A 262 -5.07 9.43 12.27
N PRO A 263 -5.01 10.29 13.29
CA PRO A 263 -6.03 10.36 14.33
C PRO A 263 -7.27 11.13 13.84
N ILE A 264 -8.46 10.63 14.19
CA ILE A 264 -9.75 11.29 13.91
C ILE A 264 -10.25 11.93 15.21
N TYR A 265 -10.44 13.26 15.18
CA TYR A 265 -10.95 14.03 16.30
C TYR A 265 -12.37 14.54 16.06
N ASP A 266 -13.23 14.44 17.08
CA ASP A 266 -14.48 15.21 17.15
C ASP A 266 -14.35 16.27 18.26
N GLY A 267 -14.10 17.51 17.85
CA GLY A 267 -13.67 18.57 18.76
C GLY A 267 -12.29 18.23 19.36
N SER A 268 -12.22 18.10 20.69
CA SER A 268 -10.97 17.74 21.39
C SER A 268 -10.87 16.24 21.72
N ARG A 269 -11.87 15.43 21.37
CA ARG A 269 -11.89 14.00 21.68
C ARG A 269 -11.35 13.21 20.50
N LEU A 270 -10.35 12.38 20.74
CA LEU A 270 -9.93 11.33 19.81
C LEU A 270 -11.04 10.28 19.75
N VAL A 271 -11.72 10.18 18.61
CA VAL A 271 -12.85 9.24 18.41
C VAL A 271 -12.45 8.01 17.61
N GLY A 272 -11.35 8.06 16.87
CA GLY A 272 -10.89 6.93 16.09
C GLY A 272 -9.58 7.19 15.37
N ILE A 273 -9.19 6.24 14.54
CA ILE A 273 -8.02 6.29 13.67
C ILE A 273 -8.48 5.93 12.26
N LEU A 274 -8.15 6.77 11.30
CA LEU A 274 -8.29 6.45 9.88
C LEU A 274 -7.01 5.76 9.44
N ALA A 275 -7.12 4.59 8.81
CA ALA A 275 -5.98 3.96 8.14
C ALA A 275 -6.34 3.64 6.68
N ALA A 276 -5.35 3.67 5.80
CA ALA A 276 -5.49 3.24 4.41
C ALA A 276 -4.37 2.27 4.05
N GLN A 277 -4.72 1.21 3.32
CA GLN A 277 -3.78 0.26 2.74
C GLN A 277 -3.30 0.78 1.39
N LEU A 278 -1.98 0.89 1.25
CA LEU A 278 -1.35 1.33 0.01
C LEU A 278 -1.26 0.18 -0.99
N PRO A 279 -1.52 0.42 -2.29
CA PRO A 279 -1.36 -0.60 -3.32
C PRO A 279 0.14 -0.85 -3.58
N ILE A 280 0.50 -2.11 -3.89
CA ILE A 280 1.87 -2.47 -4.28
C ILE A 280 2.24 -1.83 -5.64
N ASP A 281 1.28 -1.71 -6.55
CA ASP A 281 1.54 -1.36 -7.95
C ASP A 281 1.87 0.12 -8.17
N GLU A 282 1.32 1.03 -7.36
CA GLU A 282 1.52 2.47 -7.57
C GLU A 282 2.95 2.90 -7.20
N ILE A 283 3.55 2.32 -6.15
CA ILE A 283 4.93 2.64 -5.78
C ILE A 283 5.92 2.15 -6.83
N ASN A 284 5.67 1.00 -7.46
CA ASN A 284 6.51 0.47 -8.54
C ASN A 284 6.45 1.29 -9.83
N ARG A 285 5.43 2.13 -10.01
CA ARG A 285 5.27 3.01 -11.19
C ARG A 285 6.02 4.35 -11.04
N VAL A 286 6.41 4.72 -9.83
CA VAL A 286 7.04 6.00 -9.48
C VAL A 286 8.54 6.00 -9.74
#